data_AF-A0A352SGW8-F1
#
_entry.id   AF-A0A352SGW8-F1
#
_cell.length_a   1.000
_cell.length_b   1.000
_cell.length_c   1.000
_cell.angle_alpha   90.00
_cell.angle_beta   90.00
_cell.angle_gamma   90.00
#
_symmetry.space_group_name_H-M   'P 1'
#
loop_
_entity.id
_entity.type
_entity.pdbx_description
1 polymer ?
#
loop_
_entity_poly.entity_id
_entity_poly.type
_entity_poly.pdbx_seq_one_letter_code
_entity_poly.pdbx_strand_id
1 'polypeptide(L)'
;MEQTFMKEKKILPLVLSMSLPMMLSMLVNSLYNIVDSYFVAQISEQAMTALSLVYPLQLLETAIAVGFGVGMNAAAAYYLGAKEQQRADDIVTSGLILSLLHGVILMAAALLFAPAFVSLFTENEKILADGVKYSNLVFIFAVPNVIAITFEKIF
;
A
#
# COMPACT_ATOMS: atom_id res chain seq x y z
N MET A 1 -9.75 -8.37 -23.20
CA MET A 1 -11.14 -8.23 -22.72
C MET A 1 -12.00 -7.84 -23.90
N GLU A 2 -12.99 -8.66 -24.28
CA GLU A 2 -13.90 -8.33 -25.37
C GLU A 2 -14.64 -7.02 -25.05
N GLN A 3 -14.42 -5.98 -25.87
CA GLN A 3 -14.98 -4.64 -25.64
C GLN A 3 -16.52 -4.58 -25.75
N THR A 4 -17.18 -5.68 -26.10
CA THR A 4 -18.64 -5.86 -26.17
C THR A 4 -19.26 -6.36 -24.86
N PHE A 5 -18.47 -6.89 -23.91
CA PHE A 5 -18.99 -7.51 -22.67
C PHE A 5 -19.80 -6.54 -21.79
N MET A 6 -19.38 -5.26 -21.73
CA MET A 6 -20.09 -4.21 -20.97
C MET A 6 -21.30 -3.63 -21.72
N LYS A 7 -21.43 -3.85 -23.03
CA LYS A 7 -22.52 -3.31 -23.86
C LYS A 7 -23.76 -4.19 -23.90
N GLU A 8 -23.63 -5.51 -23.74
CA GLU A 8 -24.72 -6.45 -24.03
C GLU A 8 -25.36 -7.12 -22.79
N LYS A 9 -24.68 -7.13 -21.63
CA LYS A 9 -25.21 -7.77 -20.41
C LYS A 9 -26.09 -6.85 -19.57
N LYS A 10 -27.11 -7.43 -18.92
CA LYS A 10 -27.91 -6.75 -17.89
C LYS A 10 -26.99 -6.24 -16.75
N ILE A 11 -27.30 -5.05 -16.23
CA ILE A 11 -26.46 -4.33 -15.26
C ILE A 11 -26.10 -5.20 -14.04
N LEU A 12 -27.07 -5.90 -13.46
CA LEU A 12 -26.86 -6.65 -12.21
C LEU A 12 -25.85 -7.82 -12.33
N PRO A 13 -25.96 -8.76 -13.30
CA PRO A 13 -24.95 -9.81 -13.46
C PRO A 13 -23.58 -9.29 -13.90
N LEU A 14 -23.52 -8.17 -14.63
CA LEU A 14 -22.26 -7.53 -15.01
C LEU A 14 -21.55 -6.98 -13.76
N VAL A 15 -22.24 -6.18 -12.95
CA VAL A 15 -21.70 -5.63 -11.70
C VAL A 15 -21.25 -6.75 -10.76
N LEU A 16 -22.07 -7.78 -10.55
CA LEU A 16 -21.71 -8.92 -9.70
C LEU A 16 -20.48 -9.67 -10.20
N SER A 17 -20.34 -9.87 -11.52
CA SER A 17 -19.16 -10.56 -12.07
C SER A 17 -17.85 -9.79 -11.89
N MET A 18 -17.91 -8.46 -11.82
CA MET A 18 -16.75 -7.60 -11.63
C MET A 18 -16.47 -7.30 -10.15
N SER A 19 -17.52 -7.14 -9.34
CA SER A 19 -17.38 -6.80 -7.92
C SER A 19 -17.05 -8.01 -7.06
N LEU A 20 -17.54 -9.21 -7.39
CA LEU A 20 -17.32 -10.40 -6.56
C LEU A 20 -15.82 -10.76 -6.41
N PRO A 21 -15.00 -10.77 -7.48
CA PRO A 21 -13.56 -11.01 -7.35
C PRO A 21 -12.85 -9.95 -6.50
N MET A 22 -13.23 -8.67 -6.68
CA MET A 22 -12.66 -7.56 -5.91
C MET A 22 -13.04 -7.64 -4.43
N MET A 23 -14.31 -7.91 -4.11
CA MET A 23 -14.79 -8.10 -2.74
C MET A 23 -14.09 -9.28 -2.06
N LEU A 24 -13.92 -10.40 -2.76
CA LEU A 24 -13.17 -11.55 -2.22
C LEU A 24 -11.72 -11.20 -1.92
N SER A 25 -11.06 -10.43 -2.80
CA SER A 25 -9.68 -9.97 -2.59
C SER A 25 -9.57 -9.07 -1.34
N MET A 26 -10.51 -8.13 -1.16
CA MET A 26 -10.56 -7.26 0.02
C MET A 26 -10.90 -8.04 1.30
N LEU A 27 -11.77 -9.06 1.22
CA LEU A 27 -12.10 -9.94 2.33
C LEU A 27 -10.87 -10.73 2.79
N VAL A 28 -10.13 -11.33 1.85
CA VAL A 28 -8.91 -12.09 2.14
C VAL A 28 -7.84 -11.17 2.75
N ASN A 29 -7.67 -9.95 2.22
CA ASN A 29 -6.74 -8.97 2.79
C ASN A 29 -7.12 -8.58 4.23
N SER A 30 -8.41 -8.36 4.49
CA SER A 30 -8.91 -8.02 5.83
C SER A 30 -8.72 -9.18 6.81
N LEU A 31 -8.99 -10.42 6.39
CA LEU A 31 -8.75 -11.62 7.19
C LEU A 31 -7.27 -11.79 7.51
N TYR A 32 -6.38 -11.54 6.54
CA TYR A 32 -4.94 -11.57 6.76
C TYR A 32 -4.52 -10.59 7.87
N ASN A 33 -4.99 -9.34 7.83
CA ASN A 33 -4.70 -8.34 8.86
C ASN A 33 -5.18 -8.77 10.27
N ILE A 34 -6.35 -9.40 10.35
CA ILE A 34 -6.90 -9.93 11.62
C ILE A 34 -6.03 -11.08 12.13
N VAL A 35 -5.69 -12.04 11.25
CA VAL A 35 -4.89 -13.21 11.62
C VAL A 35 -3.48 -12.79 12.05
N ASP A 36 -2.85 -11.87 11.33
CA ASP A 36 -1.54 -11.32 11.68
C ASP A 36 -1.55 -10.66 13.07
N SER A 37 -2.49 -9.73 13.28
CA SER A 37 -2.68 -9.06 14.58
C SER A 37 -2.95 -10.04 15.71
N TYR A 38 -3.74 -11.10 15.47
CA TYR A 38 -4.02 -12.14 16.45
C TYR A 38 -2.77 -12.91 16.86
N PHE A 39 -1.92 -13.31 15.90
CA PHE A 39 -0.66 -13.98 16.20
C PHE A 39 0.29 -13.08 16.99
N VAL A 40 0.36 -11.79 16.67
CA VAL A 40 1.16 -10.83 17.45
C VAL A 40 0.64 -10.69 18.88
N ALA A 41 -0.68 -10.62 19.07
CA ALA A 41 -1.30 -10.56 20.39
C ALA A 41 -1.02 -11.81 21.25
N GLN A 42 -0.87 -12.99 20.63
CA GLN A 42 -0.50 -14.21 21.35
C GLN A 42 0.96 -14.22 21.83
N ILE A 43 1.86 -13.47 21.19
CA ILE A 43 3.27 -13.39 21.61
C ILE A 43 3.37 -12.61 22.93
N SER A 44 2.79 -11.41 22.98
CA SER A 44 2.61 -10.64 24.21
C SER A 44 1.73 -9.41 23.99
N GLU A 45 1.09 -8.93 25.05
CA GLU A 45 0.34 -7.67 25.05
C GLU A 45 1.25 -6.47 24.71
N GLN A 46 2.52 -6.50 25.17
CA GLN A 46 3.50 -5.46 24.86
C GLN A 46 3.85 -5.41 23.37
N ALA A 47 3.97 -6.57 22.72
CA ALA A 47 4.24 -6.66 21.27
C ALA A 47 3.07 -6.11 20.45
N MET A 48 1.82 -6.42 20.84
CA MET A 48 0.63 -5.86 20.18
C MET A 48 0.54 -4.34 20.35
N THR A 49 0.90 -3.83 21.52
CA THR A 49 0.97 -2.39 21.79
C THR A 49 2.02 -1.73 20.90
N ALA A 50 3.22 -2.30 20.83
CA ALA A 50 4.31 -1.81 19.98
C ALA A 50 3.92 -1.76 18.50
N LEU A 51 3.26 -2.81 17.98
CA LEU A 51 2.76 -2.86 16.61
C LEU A 51 1.73 -1.74 16.35
N SER A 52 0.79 -1.57 17.28
CA SER A 52 -0.27 -0.56 17.18
C SER A 52 0.28 0.87 17.16
N LEU A 53 1.41 1.12 17.84
CA LEU A 53 2.10 2.41 17.81
C LEU A 53 2.82 2.69 16.49
N VAL A 54 3.26 1.65 15.78
CA VAL A 54 3.94 1.78 14.47
C VAL A 54 2.93 1.89 13.33
N TYR A 55 1.72 1.35 13.50
CA TYR A 55 0.68 1.29 12.47
C TYR A 55 0.35 2.64 11.79
N PRO A 56 0.28 3.80 12.50
CA PRO A 56 0.07 5.09 11.84
C PRO A 56 1.14 5.46 10.82
N LEU A 57 2.41 5.07 11.06
CA LEU A 57 3.48 5.30 10.09
C LEU A 57 3.31 4.43 8.85
N GLN A 58 2.84 3.19 9.00
CA GLN A 58 2.52 2.32 7.88
C GLN A 58 1.35 2.88 7.06
N LEU A 59 0.30 3.35 7.72
CA LEU A 59 -0.83 4.00 7.05
C LEU A 59 -0.38 5.23 6.26
N LEU A 60 0.53 6.04 6.81
CA LEU A 60 1.08 7.20 6.11
C LEU A 60 1.88 6.78 4.86
N GLU A 61 2.77 5.79 4.99
CA GLU A 61 3.53 5.24 3.87
C GLU A 61 2.60 4.74 2.75
N THR A 62 1.58 3.96 3.11
CA THR A 62 0.63 3.39 2.18
C THR A 62 -0.22 4.48 1.53
N ALA A 63 -0.64 5.49 2.27
CA ALA A 63 -1.42 6.62 1.74
C ALA A 63 -0.64 7.38 0.66
N ILE A 64 0.65 7.65 0.91
CA ILE A 64 1.49 8.36 -0.05
C ILE A 64 1.75 7.47 -1.29
N ALA A 65 2.02 6.18 -1.09
CA ALA A 65 2.20 5.22 -2.18
C ALA A 65 0.96 5.11 -3.08
N VAL A 66 -0.23 5.01 -2.48
CA VAL A 66 -1.51 5.00 -3.21
C VAL A 66 -1.72 6.31 -3.95
N GLY A 67 -1.45 7.45 -3.31
CA GLY A 67 -1.55 8.77 -3.96
C GLY A 67 -0.68 8.87 -5.21
N PHE A 68 0.56 8.36 -5.13
CA PHE A 68 1.48 8.32 -6.26
C PHE A 68 0.98 7.40 -7.39
N GLY A 69 0.54 6.18 -7.04
CA GLY A 69 0.00 5.22 -8.00
C GLY A 69 -1.25 5.72 -8.73
N VAL A 70 -2.19 6.33 -8.00
CA VAL A 70 -3.40 6.93 -8.59
C VAL A 70 -3.06 8.13 -9.46
N GLY A 71 -2.12 8.99 -9.05
CA GLY A 71 -1.66 10.13 -9.84
C GLY A 71 -1.04 9.71 -11.18
N MET A 72 -0.21 8.66 -11.16
CA MET A 72 0.36 8.08 -12.38
C MET A 72 -0.69 7.45 -13.28
N ASN A 73 -1.63 6.68 -12.71
CA ASN A 73 -2.74 6.10 -13.47
C ASN A 73 -3.59 7.18 -14.15
N ALA A 74 -3.94 8.26 -13.44
CA ALA A 74 -4.70 9.37 -14.00
C ALA A 74 -3.96 10.06 -15.16
N ALA A 75 -2.64 10.29 -15.03
CA ALA A 75 -1.82 10.85 -16.09
C ALA A 75 -1.73 9.91 -17.30
N ALA A 76 -1.51 8.61 -17.09
CA ALA A 76 -1.47 7.62 -18.17
C ALA A 76 -2.83 7.53 -18.90
N ALA A 77 -3.94 7.50 -18.15
CA ALA A 77 -5.30 7.46 -18.69
C ALA A 77 -5.62 8.68 -19.57
N TYR A 78 -5.12 9.88 -19.21
CA TYR A 78 -5.28 11.09 -20.02
C TYR A 78 -4.66 10.93 -21.42
N TYR A 79 -3.40 10.48 -21.51
CA TYR A 79 -2.73 10.30 -22.80
C TYR A 79 -3.27 9.12 -23.61
N LEU A 80 -3.69 8.04 -22.93
CA LEU A 80 -4.41 6.93 -23.58
C LEU A 80 -5.72 7.42 -24.20
N GLY A 81 -6.48 8.27 -23.49
CA GLY A 81 -7.69 8.91 -24.00
C GLY A 81 -7.45 9.84 -25.19
N ALA A 82 -6.30 10.51 -25.22
CA ALA A 82 -5.84 11.34 -26.35
C ALA A 82 -5.29 10.53 -27.54
N LYS A 83 -5.26 9.18 -27.45
CA LYS A 83 -4.61 8.28 -28.42
C LYS A 83 -3.10 8.48 -28.55
N GLU A 84 -2.45 9.08 -27.56
CA GLU A 84 -1.01 9.30 -27.50
C GLU A 84 -0.33 8.17 -26.71
N GLN A 85 -0.35 6.96 -27.27
CA GLN A 85 0.09 5.75 -26.56
C GLN A 85 1.57 5.81 -26.12
N GLN A 86 2.45 6.32 -26.98
CA GLN A 86 3.87 6.46 -26.65
C GLN A 86 4.11 7.34 -25.40
N ARG A 87 3.35 8.44 -25.26
CA ARG A 87 3.47 9.32 -24.09
C ARG A 87 2.89 8.69 -22.83
N ALA A 88 1.84 7.87 -22.96
CA ALA A 88 1.34 7.09 -21.85
C ALA A 88 2.40 6.09 -21.34
N ASP A 89 3.08 5.40 -22.26
CA ASP A 89 4.16 4.45 -21.93
C ASP A 89 5.36 5.17 -21.28
N ASP A 90 5.72 6.36 -21.79
CA ASP A 90 6.79 7.19 -21.22
C ASP A 90 6.48 7.63 -19.78
N ILE A 91 5.21 7.97 -19.50
CA ILE A 91 4.74 8.37 -18.16
C ILE A 91 4.78 7.20 -17.20
N VAL A 92 4.30 6.03 -17.61
CA VAL A 92 4.34 4.84 -16.74
C VAL A 92 5.79 4.45 -16.46
N THR A 93 6.66 4.45 -17.48
CA THR A 93 8.08 4.09 -17.34
C THR A 93 8.80 5.07 -16.41
N SER A 94 8.64 6.37 -16.64
CA SER A 94 9.26 7.41 -15.80
C SER A 94 8.66 7.42 -14.40
N GLY A 95 7.36 7.17 -14.28
CA GLY A 95 6.63 7.09 -13.02
C GLY A 95 7.05 5.91 -12.16
N LEU A 96 7.38 4.74 -12.75
CA LEU A 96 7.95 3.62 -12.01
C LEU A 96 9.32 3.94 -11.41
N ILE A 97 10.18 4.66 -12.14
CA ILE A 97 11.48 5.13 -11.62
C ILE A 97 11.25 6.11 -10.45
N LEU A 98 10.30 7.03 -10.60
CA LEU A 98 9.93 7.96 -9.54
C LEU A 98 9.33 7.25 -8.32
N SER A 99 8.53 6.20 -8.51
CA SER A 99 7.98 5.36 -7.44
C SER A 99 9.10 4.65 -6.66
N LEU A 100 10.11 4.13 -7.35
CA LEU A 100 11.30 3.55 -6.72
C LEU A 100 12.04 4.60 -5.85
N LEU A 101 12.31 5.78 -6.41
CA LEU A 101 12.97 6.87 -5.68
C LEU A 101 12.13 7.30 -4.46
N HIS A 102 10.83 7.39 -4.64
CA HIS A 102 9.89 7.75 -3.59
C HIS A 102 9.87 6.71 -2.47
N GLY A 103 9.85 5.42 -2.81
CA GLY A 103 9.94 4.33 -1.84
C GLY A 103 11.25 4.36 -1.04
N VAL A 104 12.38 4.67 -1.67
CA VAL A 104 13.67 4.80 -0.97
C VAL A 104 13.65 5.99 0.00
N ILE A 105 13.06 7.12 -0.40
CA ILE A 105 12.90 8.30 0.46
C ILE A 105 12.01 7.96 1.66
N LEU A 106 10.87 7.29 1.44
CA LEU A 106 9.97 6.87 2.51
C LEU A 106 10.62 5.88 3.46
N MET A 107 11.36 4.90 2.93
CA MET A 107 12.14 3.95 3.74
C MET A 107 13.14 4.68 4.63
N ALA A 108 13.96 5.57 4.06
CA ALA A 108 14.96 6.32 4.82
C ALA A 108 14.31 7.22 5.88
N ALA A 109 13.24 7.93 5.52
CA ALA A 109 12.48 8.76 6.46
C ALA A 109 11.91 7.91 7.59
N ALA A 110 11.26 6.78 7.29
CA ALA A 110 10.66 5.92 8.29
C ALA A 110 11.70 5.33 9.24
N LEU A 111 12.86 4.86 8.74
CA LEU A 111 13.93 4.32 9.59
C LEU A 111 14.55 5.38 10.52
N LEU A 112 14.65 6.64 10.07
CA LEU A 112 15.20 7.74 10.87
C LEU A 112 14.18 8.28 11.89
N PHE A 113 12.91 8.41 11.50
CA PHE A 113 11.88 9.04 12.32
C PHE A 113 11.09 8.07 13.19
N ALA A 114 11.08 6.76 12.89
CA ALA A 114 10.31 5.79 13.66
C ALA A 114 10.66 5.74 15.15
N PRO A 115 11.95 5.75 15.58
CA PRO A 115 12.27 5.76 17.01
C PRO A 115 11.74 7.01 17.72
N ALA A 116 11.90 8.18 17.09
CA ALA A 116 11.38 9.43 17.61
C ALA A 116 9.84 9.39 17.69
N PHE A 117 9.17 8.89 16.65
CA PHE A 117 7.72 8.77 16.61
C PHE A 117 7.19 7.85 17.70
N VAL A 118 7.75 6.63 17.85
CA VAL A 118 7.30 5.66 18.86
C VAL A 118 7.54 6.21 20.27
N SER A 119 8.64 6.93 20.52
CA SER A 119 8.93 7.54 21.82
C SER A 119 7.93 8.61 22.25
N LEU A 120 7.16 9.20 21.33
CA LEU A 120 6.10 10.16 21.67
C LEU A 120 4.88 9.49 22.32
N PHE A 121 4.71 8.18 22.16
CA PHE A 121 3.53 7.45 22.60
C PHE A 121 3.80 6.47 23.75
N THR A 122 5.07 6.25 24.10
CA THR A 122 5.42 5.36 25.22
C THR A 122 6.73 5.75 25.89
N GLU A 123 6.76 5.67 27.22
CA GLU A 123 7.97 5.78 28.04
C GLU A 123 8.54 4.41 28.43
N ASN A 124 7.85 3.31 28.07
CA ASN A 124 8.28 1.95 28.41
C ASN A 124 9.39 1.49 27.44
N GLU A 125 10.61 1.32 27.96
CA GLU A 125 11.78 0.92 27.17
C GLU A 125 11.58 -0.37 26.37
N LYS A 126 10.83 -1.35 26.90
CA LYS A 126 10.58 -2.61 26.22
C LYS A 126 9.65 -2.43 25.01
N ILE A 127 8.58 -1.64 25.17
CA ILE A 127 7.64 -1.33 24.07
C ILE A 127 8.33 -0.49 23.00
N LEU A 128 9.18 0.46 23.40
CA LEU A 128 9.98 1.25 22.47
C LEU A 128 10.94 0.37 21.67
N ALA A 129 11.69 -0.52 22.32
CA ALA A 129 12.62 -1.42 21.66
C ALA A 129 11.91 -2.38 20.69
N ASP A 130 10.79 -2.97 21.12
CA ASP A 130 9.97 -3.85 20.28
C ASP A 130 9.36 -3.08 19.09
N GLY A 131 8.89 -1.85 19.32
CA GLY A 131 8.32 -0.98 18.28
C GLY A 131 9.36 -0.56 17.23
N VAL A 132 10.55 -0.15 17.65
CA VAL A 132 11.66 0.17 16.74
C VAL A 132 12.11 -1.06 15.95
N LYS A 133 12.23 -2.21 16.61
CA LYS A 133 12.61 -3.47 15.96
C LYS A 133 11.59 -3.86 14.89
N TYR A 134 10.30 -3.82 15.22
CA TYR A 134 9.22 -4.10 14.28
C TYR A 134 9.20 -3.08 13.13
N SER A 135 9.30 -1.80 13.45
CA SER A 135 9.34 -0.72 12.46
C SER A 135 10.48 -0.88 11.46
N ASN A 136 11.70 -1.15 11.93
CA ASN A 136 12.85 -1.35 11.05
C ASN A 136 12.67 -2.57 10.12
N LEU A 137 12.09 -3.65 10.64
CA LEU A 137 11.80 -4.84 9.84
C LEU A 137 10.73 -4.60 8.79
N VAL A 138 9.70 -3.82 9.08
CA VAL A 138 8.64 -3.51 8.10
C VAL A 138 9.16 -2.52 7.05
N PHE A 139 9.81 -1.45 7.47
CA PHE A 139 10.21 -0.38 6.56
C PHE A 139 11.38 -0.74 5.64
N ILE A 140 12.19 -1.78 5.95
CA ILE A 140 13.17 -2.29 4.97
C ILE A 140 12.49 -2.85 3.71
N PHE A 141 11.24 -3.31 3.83
CA PHE A 141 10.40 -3.78 2.72
C PHE A 141 9.50 -2.67 2.14
N ALA A 142 9.64 -1.41 2.58
CA ALA A 142 8.85 -0.30 2.06
C ALA A 142 9.04 -0.11 0.55
N VAL A 143 10.26 -0.29 0.03
CA VAL A 143 10.52 -0.13 -1.41
C VAL A 143 9.73 -1.16 -2.25
N PRO A 144 9.84 -2.48 -2.01
CA PRO A 144 8.97 -3.46 -2.67
C PRO A 144 7.47 -3.19 -2.47
N ASN A 145 7.05 -2.76 -1.28
CA ASN A 145 5.64 -2.48 -0.98
C ASN A 145 5.09 -1.32 -1.82
N VAL A 146 5.80 -0.19 -1.85
CA VAL A 146 5.43 0.99 -2.66
C VAL A 146 5.34 0.63 -4.14
N ILE A 147 6.28 -0.18 -4.65
CA ILE A 147 6.23 -0.67 -6.02
C ILE A 147 4.99 -1.55 -6.23
N ALA A 148 4.72 -2.51 -5.35
CA ALA A 148 3.56 -3.38 -5.46
C ALA A 148 2.23 -2.60 -5.47
N ILE A 149 2.07 -1.63 -4.57
CA ILE A 149 0.92 -0.71 -4.54
C ILE A 149 0.83 0.07 -5.84
N THR A 150 1.96 0.59 -6.32
CA THR A 150 2.00 1.35 -7.57
C THR A 150 1.51 0.51 -8.75
N PHE A 151 1.98 -0.75 -8.87
CA PHE A 151 1.49 -1.68 -9.88
C PHE A 151 -0.02 -1.96 -9.73
N GLU A 152 -0.49 -2.22 -8.52
CA GLU A 152 -1.91 -2.46 -8.23
C GLU A 152 -2.80 -1.26 -8.61
N LYS A 153 -2.29 -0.04 -8.57
CA LYS A 153 -3.08 1.17 -8.94
C LYS A 153 -2.96 1.54 -10.41
N ILE A 154 -1.92 1.12 -11.12
CA ILE A 154 -1.80 1.35 -12.56
C ILE A 154 -2.71 0.38 -13.35
N PHE A 155 -2.74 -0.90 -12.95
CA PHE A 155 -3.36 -2.00 -13.70
C PHE A 155 -4.70 -2.44 -13.10
#